data_AF-W8C6S3-F1
#
_entry.id   AF-W8C6S3-F1
#
_cell.length_a   1.000
_cell.length_b   1.000
_cell.length_c   1.000
_cell.angle_alpha   90.00
_cell.angle_beta   90.00
_cell.angle_gamma   90.00
#
_symmetry.space_group_name_H-M   'P 1'
#
loop_
_entity.id
_entity.type
_entity.pdbx_description
1 polymer ?
#
loop_
_entity_poly.entity_id
_entity_poly.type
_entity_poly.pdbx_seq_one_letter_code
_entity_poly.pdbx_strand_id
1 'polypeptide(L)'
;IQLHNTYNERSAPRYLRLIWSESDNNLEYMFNYTERSPGLWKNIAEQRGSLVALNPYKQFTGTVQVVKAVNDHLVLTFCGNDMASSIYTLVLSRTQKGLSLEELRSIRGLLSRRGLYTETIRKVCSSAATTTTIINSVLLPLIACFAMLKSYF
;
A
#
# COMPACT_ATOMS: atom_id res chain seq x y z
N ILE A 1 19.37 23.97 39.75
CA ILE A 1 19.86 22.73 39.10
C ILE A 1 18.84 22.36 38.02
N GLN A 2 19.13 22.73 36.78
CA GLN A 2 18.23 22.50 35.65
C GLN A 2 18.65 21.17 35.02
N LEU A 3 17.89 20.11 35.31
CA LEU A 3 18.08 18.80 34.69
C LEU A 3 17.61 18.93 33.23
N HIS A 4 18.53 19.25 32.33
CA HIS A 4 18.32 19.07 30.90
C HIS A 4 18.27 17.56 30.66
N ASN A 5 17.07 17.00 30.77
CA ASN A 5 16.80 15.60 30.51
C ASN A 5 16.94 15.44 28.99
N THR A 6 18.15 15.10 28.53
CA THR A 6 18.39 14.62 27.17
C THR A 6 17.67 13.29 27.02
N TYR A 7 16.34 13.36 26.86
CA TYR A 7 15.52 12.24 26.48
C TYR A 7 16.05 11.82 25.12
N ASN A 8 16.86 10.76 25.13
CA ASN A 8 17.62 10.24 24.01
C ASN A 8 16.73 10.20 22.76
N GLU A 9 16.82 11.19 21.85
CA GLU A 9 15.86 11.41 20.76
C GLU A 9 15.73 10.17 19.86
N ARG A 10 16.79 9.35 19.78
CA ARG A 10 16.83 8.07 19.08
C ARG A 10 15.90 6.99 19.68
N SER A 11 15.40 7.21 20.90
CA SER A 11 14.49 6.32 21.61
C SER A 11 13.03 6.72 21.48
N ALA A 12 12.74 7.94 21.01
CA ALA A 12 11.37 8.41 20.94
C ALA A 12 10.62 7.62 19.86
N PRO A 13 9.40 7.12 20.16
CA PRO A 13 8.59 6.46 19.14
C PRO A 13 8.21 7.48 18.06
N ARG A 14 8.44 7.11 16.81
CA ARG A 14 7.94 7.82 15.64
C ARG A 14 6.69 7.13 15.14
N TYR A 15 5.85 7.90 14.45
CA TYR A 15 4.56 7.44 13.96
C TYR A 15 4.52 7.53 12.45
N LEU A 16 3.86 6.56 11.83
CA LEU A 16 3.57 6.59 10.41
C LEU A 16 2.14 6.13 10.16
N ARG A 17 1.61 6.60 9.04
CA ARG A 17 0.28 6.27 8.57
C ARG A 17 0.37 5.60 7.20
N LEU A 18 -0.27 4.44 7.07
CA LEU A 18 -0.42 3.73 5.79
C LEU A 18 -1.89 3.79 5.39
N ILE A 19 -2.17 4.38 4.23
CA ILE A 19 -3.52 4.43 3.65
C ILE A 19 -3.55 3.41 2.51
N TRP A 20 -4.46 2.44 2.63
CA TRP A 20 -4.78 1.47 1.60
C TRP A 20 -6.11 1.85 0.97
N SER A 21 -6.15 1.98 -0.35
CA SER A 21 -7.36 2.28 -1.10
C SER A 21 -7.61 1.15 -2.09
N GLU A 22 -8.84 0.65 -2.12
CA GLU A 22 -9.30 -0.38 -3.05
C GLU A 22 -10.70 -0.03 -3.52
N SER A 23 -10.85 0.17 -4.84
CA SER A 23 -12.06 0.72 -5.47
C SER A 23 -12.56 1.99 -4.76
N ASP A 24 -13.81 1.99 -4.28
CA ASP A 24 -14.42 3.11 -3.55
C ASP A 24 -14.17 3.04 -2.03
N ASN A 25 -13.38 2.06 -1.60
CA ASN A 25 -13.12 1.82 -0.20
C ASN A 25 -11.69 2.12 0.22
N ASN A 26 -11.53 2.40 1.51
CA ASN A 26 -10.23 2.66 2.10
C ASN A 26 -10.07 2.07 3.49
N LEU A 27 -8.80 1.99 3.89
CA LEU A 27 -8.37 1.53 5.19
C LEU A 27 -7.11 2.30 5.60
N GLU A 28 -7.10 2.80 6.83
CA GLU A 28 -6.02 3.58 7.40
C GLU A 28 -5.43 2.82 8.58
N TYR A 29 -4.13 2.53 8.48
CA TYR A 29 -3.35 1.96 9.57
C TYR A 29 -2.48 3.04 10.21
N MET A 30 -2.43 3.02 11.54
CA MET A 30 -1.42 3.77 12.31
C MET A 30 -0.41 2.80 12.91
N PHE A 31 0.86 3.10 12.67
CA PHE A 31 1.98 2.36 13.20
C PHE A 31 2.92 3.27 13.98
N ASN A 32 3.57 2.71 15.00
CA ASN A 32 4.78 3.32 15.56
C ASN A 32 6.02 2.52 15.18
N TYR A 33 7.17 3.18 15.23
CA TYR A 33 8.48 2.58 15.02
C TYR A 33 9.54 3.35 15.82
N THR A 34 10.72 2.75 15.99
CA THR A 34 11.85 3.36 16.69
C THR A 34 13.13 3.15 15.89
N GLU A 35 14.14 4.00 16.10
CA GLU A 35 15.45 3.80 15.46
C GLU A 35 16.22 2.60 16.05
N ARG A 36 15.87 2.15 17.27
CA ARG A 36 16.47 0.96 17.88
C ARG A 36 16.03 -0.36 17.25
N SER A 37 14.87 -0.37 16.60
CA SER A 37 14.32 -1.54 15.92
C SER A 37 13.90 -1.15 14.50
N PRO A 38 14.87 -0.80 13.64
CA PRO A 38 14.58 -0.31 12.31
C PRO A 38 13.83 -1.37 11.50
N GLY A 39 12.82 -0.93 10.76
CA GLY A 39 11.99 -1.82 9.96
C GLY A 39 10.98 -2.67 10.75
N LEU A 40 10.86 -2.48 12.07
CA LEU A 40 9.76 -3.06 12.84
C LEU A 40 8.73 -1.99 13.16
N TRP A 41 7.54 -2.15 12.59
CA TRP A 41 6.40 -1.26 12.81
C TRP A 41 5.37 -1.98 13.68
N LYS A 42 4.86 -1.33 14.72
CA LYS A 42 3.81 -1.92 15.57
C LYS A 42 2.51 -1.17 15.36
N ASN A 43 1.42 -1.91 15.18
CA ASN A 43 0.10 -1.30 15.15
C ASN A 43 -0.20 -0.69 16.54
N ILE A 44 -0.74 0.52 16.57
CA ILE A 44 -0.99 1.27 17.81
C ILE A 44 -2.45 1.69 18.00
N ALA A 45 -3.30 1.43 17.01
CA ALA A 45 -4.69 1.82 17.03
C ALA A 45 -5.52 0.91 16.12
N GLU A 46 -6.81 0.84 16.43
CA GLU A 46 -7.82 0.31 15.52
C GLU A 46 -7.73 0.99 14.15
N GLN A 47 -7.97 0.22 13.09
CA GLN A 47 -7.98 0.79 11.75
C GLN A 47 -9.18 1.72 11.57
N ARG A 48 -9.01 2.69 10.68
CA ARG A 48 -10.09 3.60 10.24
C ARG A 48 -10.37 3.41 8.76
N GLY A 49 -11.47 3.96 8.27
CA GLY A 49 -11.82 3.95 6.85
C GLY A 49 -13.10 3.19 6.54
N SER A 50 -13.54 3.25 5.29
CA SER A 50 -14.83 2.70 4.88
C SER A 50 -14.87 1.17 4.93
N LEU A 51 -13.73 0.48 4.75
CA LEU A 51 -13.66 -0.98 4.86
C LEU A 51 -13.97 -1.47 6.29
N VAL A 52 -13.68 -0.67 7.31
CA VAL A 52 -13.93 -1.02 8.72
C VAL A 52 -15.43 -1.10 9.02
N ALA A 53 -16.24 -0.32 8.31
CA ALA A 53 -17.69 -0.32 8.46
C ALA A 53 -18.37 -1.52 7.75
N LEU A 54 -17.65 -2.25 6.90
CA LEU A 54 -18.19 -3.40 6.19
C LEU A 54 -18.12 -4.64 7.10
N ASN A 55 -19.25 -5.30 7.33
CA ASN A 55 -19.28 -6.61 7.99
C ASN A 55 -18.98 -7.69 6.92
N PRO A 56 -18.03 -8.65 7.10
CA PRO A 56 -17.26 -9.00 8.31
C PRO A 56 -15.78 -8.58 8.24
N TYR A 57 -15.47 -7.28 8.17
CA TYR A 57 -14.09 -6.82 8.22
C TYR A 57 -13.44 -7.13 9.57
N LYS A 58 -12.33 -7.88 9.53
CA LYS A 58 -11.54 -8.20 10.72
C LYS A 58 -10.34 -7.26 10.82
N GLN A 59 -10.31 -6.48 11.90
CA GLN A 59 -9.22 -5.55 12.17
C GLN A 59 -7.89 -6.27 12.39
N PHE A 60 -6.81 -5.69 11.85
CA PHE A 60 -5.46 -6.21 12.01
C PHE A 60 -4.88 -5.80 13.36
N THR A 61 -4.34 -6.77 14.11
CA THR A 61 -3.52 -6.48 15.29
C THR A 61 -2.21 -7.21 15.15
N GLY A 62 -1.09 -6.51 15.36
CA GLY A 62 0.22 -7.12 15.24
C GLY A 62 1.32 -6.17 14.79
N THR A 63 2.31 -6.73 14.11
CA THR A 63 3.51 -6.01 13.67
C THR A 63 3.69 -6.13 12.16
N VAL A 64 4.37 -5.15 11.59
CA VAL A 64 4.77 -5.15 10.19
C VAL A 64 6.28 -5.06 10.12
N GLN A 65 6.89 -5.99 9.41
CA GLN A 65 8.31 -5.99 9.13
C GLN A 65 8.58 -5.40 7.75
N VAL A 66 9.38 -4.34 7.70
CA VAL A 66 9.94 -3.80 6.46
C VAL A 66 11.06 -4.72 6.01
N VAL A 67 10.70 -5.59 5.06
CA VAL A 67 11.59 -6.62 4.53
C VAL A 67 12.62 -6.02 3.58
N LYS A 68 12.17 -5.05 2.76
CA LYS A 68 12.98 -4.31 1.79
C LYS A 68 12.29 -2.99 1.46
N ALA A 69 13.04 -1.90 1.44
CA ALA A 69 12.58 -0.59 0.98
C ALA A 69 13.63 -0.03 0.01
N VAL A 70 13.26 0.10 -1.26
CA VAL A 70 14.13 0.67 -2.31
C VAL A 70 13.34 1.71 -3.10
N ASN A 71 13.97 2.33 -4.09
CA ASN A 71 13.39 3.47 -4.80
C ASN A 71 12.07 3.16 -5.51
N ASP A 72 11.92 1.95 -6.07
CA ASP A 72 10.79 1.55 -6.91
C ASP A 72 9.79 0.60 -6.22
N HIS A 73 10.20 -0.10 -5.17
CA HIS A 73 9.30 -0.98 -4.41
C HIS A 73 9.56 -1.06 -2.91
N LEU A 74 8.48 -1.37 -2.20
CA LEU A 74 8.44 -1.63 -0.77
C LEU A 74 7.87 -3.03 -0.53
N VAL A 75 8.56 -3.82 0.29
CA VAL A 75 8.14 -5.17 0.70
C VAL A 75 7.88 -5.15 2.20
N LEU A 76 6.63 -5.44 2.58
CA LEU A 76 6.15 -5.42 3.95
C LEU A 76 5.59 -6.80 4.31
N THR A 77 6.03 -7.39 5.40
CA THR A 77 5.44 -8.62 5.94
C THR A 77 4.61 -8.30 7.17
N PHE A 78 3.33 -8.61 7.11
CA PHE A 78 2.39 -8.44 8.20
C PHE A 78 2.37 -9.72 9.03
N CYS A 79 2.63 -9.57 10.32
CA CYS A 79 2.62 -10.62 11.31
C CYS A 79 1.51 -10.31 12.30
N GLY A 80 0.36 -10.98 12.15
CA GLY A 80 -0.76 -10.81 13.06
C GLY A 80 -0.53 -11.51 14.39
N ASN A 81 -1.21 -11.03 15.44
CA ASN A 81 -1.09 -11.56 16.79
C ASN A 81 -2.11 -12.67 17.10
N ASP A 82 -3.11 -12.88 16.24
CA ASP A 82 -4.17 -13.86 16.50
C ASP A 82 -3.86 -15.21 15.85
N MET A 83 -4.31 -16.31 16.46
CA MET A 83 -4.04 -17.68 15.95
C MET A 83 -4.64 -17.95 14.56
N ALA A 84 -5.58 -17.12 14.10
CA ALA A 84 -6.19 -17.22 12.78
C ALA A 84 -5.52 -16.29 11.75
N SER A 85 -4.58 -15.45 12.16
CA SER A 85 -3.95 -14.43 11.32
C SER A 85 -2.77 -15.07 10.60
N SER A 86 -2.95 -15.31 9.30
CA SER A 86 -1.88 -15.75 8.43
C SER A 86 -0.81 -14.68 8.31
N ILE A 87 0.45 -15.10 8.22
CA ILE A 87 1.54 -14.21 7.82
C ILE A 87 1.37 -13.93 6.33
N TYR A 88 1.28 -12.66 5.96
CA TYR A 88 1.18 -12.27 4.54
C TYR A 88 2.18 -11.17 4.21
N THR A 89 2.60 -11.12 2.94
CA THR A 89 3.54 -10.12 2.46
C THR A 89 2.90 -9.27 1.38
N LEU A 90 2.98 -7.95 1.54
CA LEU A 90 2.60 -6.96 0.54
C LEU A 90 3.84 -6.48 -0.21
N VAL A 91 3.73 -6.47 -1.54
CA VAL A 91 4.73 -5.90 -2.43
C VAL A 91 4.09 -4.69 -3.12
N LEU A 92 4.58 -3.51 -2.79
CA LEU A 92 4.07 -2.24 -3.28
C LEU A 92 5.05 -1.70 -4.33
N SER A 93 4.57 -1.50 -5.55
CA SER A 93 5.33 -0.87 -6.64
C SER A 93 4.98 0.61 -6.71
N ARG A 94 5.98 1.45 -7.00
CA ARG A 94 5.75 2.87 -7.36
C ARG A 94 5.20 3.01 -8.79
N THR A 95 5.45 2.04 -9.66
CA THR A 95 5.05 2.09 -11.08
C THR A 95 3.71 1.38 -11.31
N GLN A 96 2.85 1.96 -12.17
CA GLN A 96 1.57 1.36 -12.57
C GLN A 96 1.73 0.03 -13.33
N LYS A 97 2.85 -0.11 -14.05
CA LYS A 97 3.22 -1.34 -14.77
C LYS A 97 3.58 -2.49 -13.81
N GLY A 98 3.82 -2.18 -12.54
CA GLY A 98 4.29 -3.13 -11.53
C GLY A 98 5.79 -3.43 -11.67
N LEU A 99 6.23 -4.46 -10.98
CA LEU A 99 7.62 -4.92 -10.99
C LEU A 99 7.86 -5.90 -12.13
N SER A 100 9.08 -5.90 -12.65
CA SER A 100 9.56 -6.88 -13.62
C SER A 100 9.55 -8.29 -13.02
N LEU A 101 9.54 -9.29 -13.90
CA LEU A 101 9.59 -10.69 -13.47
C LEU A 101 10.87 -11.03 -12.71
N GLU A 102 11.99 -10.38 -13.06
CA GLU A 102 13.27 -10.55 -12.37
C GLU A 102 13.20 -10.03 -10.93
N GLU A 103 12.65 -8.85 -10.71
CA GLU A 103 12.45 -8.29 -9.38
C GLU A 103 11.52 -9.17 -8.53
N LEU A 104 10.43 -9.66 -9.12
CA LEU A 104 9.51 -10.58 -8.43
C LEU A 104 10.21 -11.89 -8.03
N ARG A 105 11.06 -12.45 -8.89
CA ARG A 105 11.88 -13.63 -8.55
C ARG A 105 12.88 -13.32 -7.43
N SER A 106 13.52 -12.16 -7.48
CA SER A 106 14.45 -11.71 -6.44
C SER A 106 13.76 -11.57 -5.08
N ILE A 107 12.55 -10.99 -5.05
CA ILE A 107 11.73 -10.88 -3.84
C ILE A 107 11.35 -12.26 -3.31
N ARG A 108 10.90 -13.19 -4.17
CA ARG A 108 10.59 -14.58 -3.75
C ARG A 108 11.79 -15.28 -3.13
N GLY A 109 12.96 -15.16 -3.76
CA GLY A 109 14.20 -15.73 -3.23
C GLY A 109 14.57 -15.13 -1.87
N LEU A 110 14.37 -13.82 -1.68
CA LEU A 110 14.58 -13.14 -0.41
C LEU A 110 13.63 -13.64 0.68
N LEU A 111 12.34 -13.79 0.38
CA LEU A 111 11.34 -14.29 1.33
C LEU A 111 11.61 -15.75 1.72
N SER A 112 11.95 -16.60 0.75
CA SER A 112 12.29 -18.00 0.99
C SER A 112 13.50 -18.16 1.91
N ARG A 113 14.55 -17.35 1.75
CA ARG A 113 15.71 -17.36 2.67
C ARG A 113 15.37 -16.94 4.09
N ARG A 114 14.23 -16.29 4.31
CA ARG A 114 13.70 -15.90 5.63
C ARG A 114 12.64 -16.87 6.17
N GLY A 115 12.45 -18.02 5.51
CA GLY A 115 11.44 -19.01 5.89
C GLY A 115 10.00 -18.60 5.54
N LEU A 116 9.82 -17.53 4.77
CA LEU A 116 8.51 -17.04 4.33
C LEU A 116 8.21 -17.59 2.93
N TYR A 117 7.85 -18.87 2.88
CA TYR A 117 7.48 -19.51 1.62
C TYR A 117 6.20 -18.91 1.06
N THR A 118 6.17 -18.72 -0.26
CA THR A 118 5.00 -18.15 -0.93
C THR A 118 4.02 -19.25 -1.28
N GLU A 119 2.90 -19.31 -0.56
CA GLU A 119 1.83 -20.28 -0.86
C GLU A 119 0.91 -19.76 -1.97
N THR A 120 0.45 -18.52 -1.84
CA THR A 120 -0.47 -17.89 -2.80
C THR A 120 -0.01 -16.47 -3.14
N ILE A 121 -0.25 -16.07 -4.38
CA ILE A 121 0.06 -14.72 -4.87
C ILE A 121 -1.20 -14.15 -5.51
N ARG A 122 -1.66 -13.01 -5.00
CA ARG A 122 -2.76 -12.25 -5.58
C ARG A 122 -2.23 -10.90 -6.06
N LYS A 123 -2.40 -10.59 -7.34
CA LYS A 123 -2.20 -9.24 -7.86
C LYS A 123 -3.46 -8.43 -7.57
N VAL A 124 -3.31 -7.31 -6.87
CA VAL A 124 -4.40 -6.35 -6.63
C VAL A 124 -4.48 -5.33 -7.77
N CYS A 125 -5.64 -4.67 -7.94
CA CYS A 125 -5.93 -3.80 -9.08
C CYS A 125 -4.85 -2.72 -9.31
N SER A 126 -4.51 -2.48 -10.58
CA SER A 126 -3.32 -1.70 -10.98
C SER A 126 -3.39 -0.19 -10.70
N SER A 127 -4.52 0.35 -10.22
CA SER A 127 -4.70 1.79 -10.01
C SER A 127 -5.81 2.05 -9.00
N ALA A 128 -5.49 2.18 -7.71
CA ALA A 128 -6.39 2.81 -6.75
C ALA A 128 -6.22 4.35 -6.73
N ALA A 129 -5.15 4.85 -7.36
CA ALA A 129 -5.01 6.27 -7.66
C ALA A 129 -5.89 6.59 -8.88
N THR A 130 -6.99 7.29 -8.65
CA THR A 130 -7.91 7.81 -9.65
C THR A 130 -7.09 8.59 -10.69
N THR A 131 -6.77 7.97 -11.81
CA THR A 131 -6.32 8.72 -12.96
C THR A 131 -7.61 9.25 -13.56
N THR A 132 -7.95 10.51 -13.29
CA THR A 132 -8.95 11.23 -14.06
C THR A 132 -8.43 11.35 -15.49
N THR A 133 -8.57 10.28 -16.27
CA THR A 133 -8.49 10.36 -17.72
C THR A 133 -9.65 11.23 -18.15
N ILE A 134 -9.37 12.52 -18.37
CA ILE A 134 -10.24 13.41 -19.10
C ILE A 134 -10.38 12.75 -20.48
N ILE A 135 -11.50 12.08 -20.70
CA ILE A 135 -11.83 11.48 -21.99
C ILE A 135 -11.97 12.68 -22.94
N ASN A 136 -10.94 12.89 -23.74
CA ASN A 136 -10.91 13.90 -24.79
C ASN A 136 -12.13 13.68 -25.71
N SER A 137 -13.06 14.61 -25.65
CA SER A 137 -14.32 14.67 -26.40
C SER A 137 -14.11 14.98 -27.88
N VAL A 138 -13.28 14.18 -28.57
CA VAL A 138 -12.99 14.38 -30.01
C VAL A 138 -14.12 13.85 -30.90
N LEU A 139 -15.06 13.07 -30.36
CA LEU A 139 -16.19 12.54 -31.12
C LEU A 139 -17.32 13.56 -31.38
N LEU A 140 -17.47 14.59 -30.55
CA LEU A 140 -18.50 15.63 -30.72
C LEU A 140 -18.23 16.59 -31.90
N PRO A 141 -16.99 17.09 -32.14
CA PRO A 141 -16.74 17.98 -33.29
C PRO A 141 -16.79 17.26 -34.64
N LEU A 142 -16.49 15.95 -34.69
CA LEU A 142 -16.58 15.18 -35.94
C LEU A 142 -18.03 15.02 -36.41
N ILE A 143 -18.97 14.74 -35.50
CA ILE A 143 -20.39 14.63 -35.85
C ILE A 143 -20.96 15.99 -36.30
N ALA A 144 -20.55 17.09 -35.66
CA ALA A 144 -20.93 18.44 -36.07
C ALA A 144 -20.37 18.79 -37.47
N CYS A 145 -19.13 18.39 -37.77
CA CYS A 145 -18.53 18.63 -39.09
C CYS A 145 -19.24 17.84 -40.21
N PHE A 146 -19.62 16.58 -39.95
CA PHE A 146 -20.42 15.79 -40.91
C PHE A 146 -21.82 16.36 -41.12
N ALA A 147 -22.47 16.86 -40.07
CA ALA A 147 -23.79 17.49 -40.19
C ALA A 147 -23.75 18.76 -41.04
N MET A 148 -22.72 19.61 -40.84
CA MET A 148 -22.55 20.85 -41.62
C MET A 148 -22.22 20.58 -43.09
N LEU A 149 -21.41 19.55 -43.40
CA LEU A 149 -21.10 19.15 -44.78
C LEU A 149 -22.34 18.64 -45.54
N LYS A 150 -23.26 17.96 -44.85
CA LYS A 150 -24.50 17.45 -45.47
C LYS A 150 -25.55 18.53 -45.70
N SER A 151 -25.43 19.69 -45.07
CA SER A 151 -26.32 20.84 -45.30
C SER A 151 -25.83 21.77 -46.40
N TYR A 152 -24.60 21.57 -46.90
CA TYR A 152 -23.96 22.42 -47.91
C TYR A 152 -23.95 21.79 -49.31
N PHE A 153 -24.32 20.51 -49.44
CA PHE A 153 -24.50 19.75 -50.68
C PHE A 153 -25.92 19.20 -50.74
#